data_AF-A0A0X3U6J3-F1
#
_entry.id   AF-A0A0X3U6J3-F1
#
_cell.length_a   1.000
_cell.length_b   1.000
_cell.length_c   1.000
_cell.angle_alpha   90.00
_cell.angle_beta   90.00
_cell.angle_gamma   90.00
#
_symmetry.space_group_name_H-M   'P 1'
#
loop_
_entity.id
_entity.type
_entity.pdbx_description
1 polymer ?
#
loop_
_entity_poly.entity_id
_entity_poly.type
_entity_poly.pdbx_seq_one_letter_code
_entity_poly.pdbx_strand_id
1 'polypeptide(L)'
;MPDTVSLKRSLSLPVISFYGIGTIIGAGIYVLIGEVGAAAGLSLPYAFLLAGVIAAFTALSYAELSSRFPVSAGSAAYIWKAWRRPWPAQVVGSLVAITGIVSAATIANGFTGYLGLFIELPHALAITLLVALLTLIALWGINESALTVTLVTLVEVAGLLFVIYVSHDAPPANAWREIFALPEWNALPGLLVGSFLAFYAFIGFEDMVNTAEEVKNPRKSLPRAILIAITVSTVLYMTVAALAVRILPVTQLGQSDAPLASMVTQAGYSPAFIGVISLFAVVNGALVQIIMASRLLYGMAVKNMAPAIFARLNARTRTPILATLLIGAVILAFALWLPLATLAKITSFIMLLVFCLVNAALLTIKNRREKPENAVICYPAWIPVLGFLSCLALMIFAVAS
;
A
#
# COMPACT_ATOMS: atom_id res chain seq x y z
N MET A 1 7.34 -13.97 38.49
CA MET A 1 6.70 -13.63 37.20
C MET A 1 7.72 -13.96 36.13
N PRO A 2 7.45 -14.84 35.16
CA PRO A 2 8.42 -15.08 34.10
C PRO A 2 8.58 -13.77 33.31
N ASP A 3 9.81 -13.30 33.16
CA ASP A 3 10.15 -12.15 32.34
C ASP A 3 9.52 -12.33 30.95
N THR A 4 8.48 -11.55 30.66
CA THR A 4 7.84 -11.59 29.35
C THR A 4 8.88 -11.09 28.34
N VAL A 5 9.50 -12.01 27.63
CA VAL A 5 10.43 -11.73 26.53
C VAL A 5 9.71 -10.79 25.55
N SER A 6 10.03 -9.50 25.61
CA SER A 6 9.49 -8.47 24.73
C SER A 6 10.35 -8.32 23.47
N LEU A 7 9.75 -7.95 22.34
CA LEU A 7 10.49 -7.67 21.11
C LEU A 7 11.59 -6.62 21.35
N LYS A 8 12.75 -6.82 20.72
CA LYS A 8 13.89 -5.90 20.87
C LYS A 8 13.58 -4.59 20.13
N ARG A 9 13.54 -3.49 20.87
CA ARG A 9 13.37 -2.14 20.33
C ARG A 9 14.60 -1.67 19.56
N SER A 10 14.70 -2.03 18.28
CA SER A 10 15.84 -1.75 17.41
C SER A 10 15.61 -0.60 16.44
N LEU A 11 14.35 -0.30 16.10
CA LEU A 11 14.03 0.62 15.00
C LEU A 11 14.07 2.09 15.45
N SER A 12 14.93 2.86 14.80
CA SER A 12 15.06 4.32 14.97
C SER A 12 14.11 5.07 14.04
N LEU A 13 13.87 6.37 14.29
CA LEU A 13 13.00 7.21 13.46
C LEU A 13 13.35 7.16 11.96
N PRO A 14 14.63 7.28 11.54
CA PRO A 14 14.98 7.19 10.12
C PRO A 14 14.60 5.84 9.51
N VAL A 15 14.91 4.73 10.19
CA VAL A 15 14.63 3.37 9.69
C VAL A 15 13.12 3.17 9.53
N ILE A 16 12.31 3.53 10.53
CA ILE A 16 10.85 3.38 10.41
C ILE A 16 10.26 4.35 9.37
N SER A 17 10.88 5.51 9.13
CA SER A 17 10.42 6.45 8.09
C SER A 17 10.69 5.88 6.69
N PHE A 18 11.87 5.33 6.44
CA PHE A 18 12.15 4.64 5.18
C PHE A 18 11.29 3.38 5.01
N TYR A 19 11.12 2.57 6.06
CA TYR A 19 10.16 1.47 6.04
C TYR A 19 8.75 1.93 5.62
N GLY A 20 8.27 3.05 6.18
CA GLY A 20 7.00 3.65 5.80
C GLY A 20 6.95 4.14 4.36
N ILE A 21 8.02 4.78 3.88
CA ILE A 21 8.12 5.23 2.49
C ILE A 21 8.05 4.04 1.54
N GLY A 22 8.76 2.94 1.82
CA GLY A 22 8.77 1.77 0.94
C GLY A 22 7.48 0.96 0.95
N THR A 23 6.84 0.86 2.11
CA THR A 23 5.52 0.21 2.20
C THR A 23 4.47 0.98 1.39
N ILE A 24 4.56 2.31 1.33
CA ILE A 24 3.71 3.12 0.45
C ILE A 24 4.15 3.00 -1.02
N ILE A 25 5.42 3.25 -1.33
CA ILE A 25 5.97 3.26 -2.70
C ILE A 25 5.70 1.94 -3.40
N GLY A 26 6.17 0.85 -2.77
CA GLY A 26 6.02 -0.54 -3.16
C GLY A 26 5.81 -0.72 -4.67
N ALA A 27 4.80 -1.50 -5.03
CA ALA A 27 4.43 -1.72 -6.43
C ALA A 27 3.36 -0.74 -6.95
N GLY A 28 2.78 0.11 -6.09
CA GLY A 28 1.62 0.92 -6.43
C GLY A 28 1.88 1.87 -7.59
N ILE A 29 2.84 2.79 -7.44
CA ILE A 29 3.18 3.76 -8.50
C ILE A 29 3.82 3.10 -9.72
N TYR A 30 4.57 2.01 -9.51
CA TYR A 30 5.25 1.28 -10.58
C TYR A 30 4.26 0.65 -11.55
N VAL A 31 3.14 0.16 -11.04
CA VAL A 31 2.21 -0.66 -11.83
C VAL A 31 0.97 0.15 -12.23
N LEU A 32 0.42 0.97 -11.34
CA LEU A 32 -0.90 1.57 -11.53
C LEU A 32 -0.90 2.96 -12.16
N ILE A 33 0.25 3.62 -12.30
CA ILE A 33 0.29 4.97 -12.87
C ILE A 33 -0.34 5.03 -14.29
N GLY A 34 -0.20 3.94 -15.07
CA GLY A 34 -0.85 3.79 -16.38
C GLY A 34 -2.37 3.76 -16.29
N GLU A 35 -2.91 2.89 -15.42
CA GLU A 35 -4.36 2.75 -15.16
C GLU A 35 -4.98 4.04 -14.60
N VAL A 36 -4.28 4.72 -13.68
CA VAL A 36 -4.71 6.03 -13.17
C VAL A 36 -4.67 7.07 -14.29
N GLY A 37 -3.64 7.04 -15.14
CA GLY A 37 -3.52 7.92 -16.30
C GLY A 37 -4.65 7.72 -17.31
N ALA A 38 -5.03 6.47 -17.56
CA ALA A 38 -6.15 6.13 -18.44
C ALA A 38 -7.49 6.70 -17.93
N ALA A 39 -7.69 6.72 -16.60
CA ALA A 39 -8.91 7.26 -15.99
C ALA A 39 -8.91 8.79 -15.82
N ALA A 40 -7.79 9.36 -15.35
CA ALA A 40 -7.69 10.77 -14.99
C ALA A 40 -7.23 11.68 -16.14
N GLY A 41 -6.64 11.11 -17.19
CA GLY A 41 -6.05 11.87 -18.28
C GLY A 41 -4.96 12.82 -17.81
N LEU A 42 -4.98 14.06 -18.32
CA LEU A 42 -4.05 15.11 -17.91
C LEU A 42 -4.18 15.48 -16.42
N SER A 43 -5.30 15.12 -15.77
CA SER A 43 -5.49 15.33 -14.33
C SER A 43 -4.77 14.28 -13.46
N LEU A 44 -3.93 13.42 -14.03
CA LEU A 44 -3.15 12.41 -13.31
C LEU A 44 -2.43 12.93 -12.05
N PRO A 45 -1.73 14.08 -12.07
CA PRO A 45 -1.07 14.59 -10.86
C PRO A 45 -2.06 15.00 -9.77
N TYR A 46 -3.21 15.56 -10.17
CA TYR A 46 -4.29 15.91 -9.26
C TYR A 46 -4.96 14.67 -8.66
N ALA A 47 -5.03 13.56 -9.40
CA ALA A 47 -5.56 12.31 -8.89
C ALA A 47 -4.70 11.74 -7.75
N PHE A 48 -3.37 11.74 -7.94
CA PHE A 48 -2.44 11.36 -6.88
C PHE A 48 -2.45 12.33 -5.70
N LEU A 49 -2.56 13.64 -5.95
CA LEU A 49 -2.69 14.64 -4.89
C LEU A 49 -3.96 14.41 -4.06
N LEU A 50 -5.11 14.23 -4.71
CA LEU A 50 -6.38 14.02 -4.03
C LEU A 50 -6.36 12.72 -3.23
N ALA A 51 -5.87 11.63 -3.80
CA ALA A 51 -5.66 10.37 -3.09
C ALA A 51 -4.75 10.53 -1.86
N GLY A 52 -3.63 11.25 -2.01
CA GLY A 52 -2.69 11.55 -0.93
C GLY A 52 -3.30 12.40 0.18
N VAL A 53 -4.11 13.40 -0.14
CA VAL A 53 -4.83 14.23 0.84
C VAL A 53 -5.86 13.40 1.62
N ILE A 54 -6.63 12.56 0.93
CA ILE A 54 -7.60 11.66 1.57
C ILE A 54 -6.89 10.67 2.51
N ALA A 55 -5.78 10.08 2.04
CA ALA A 55 -4.95 9.21 2.85
C ALA A 55 -4.33 9.95 4.04
N ALA A 56 -3.90 11.22 3.88
CA ALA A 56 -3.27 12.01 4.93
C ALA A 56 -4.19 12.27 6.14
N PHE A 57 -5.49 12.50 5.94
CA PHE A 57 -6.42 12.62 7.06
C PHE A 57 -6.48 11.34 7.90
N THR A 58 -6.48 10.19 7.25
CA THR A 58 -6.44 8.90 7.96
C THR A 58 -5.07 8.62 8.55
N ALA A 59 -3.99 8.98 7.87
CA ALA A 59 -2.61 8.86 8.38
C ALA A 59 -2.42 9.66 9.68
N LEU A 60 -3.01 10.86 9.78
CA LEU A 60 -3.04 11.64 11.01
C LEU A 60 -3.83 10.92 12.13
N SER A 61 -4.96 10.27 11.80
CA SER A 61 -5.69 9.45 12.75
C SER A 61 -4.86 8.25 13.25
N TYR A 62 -4.14 7.57 12.35
CA TYR A 62 -3.19 6.50 12.69
C TYR A 62 -2.01 7.02 13.53
N ALA A 63 -1.51 8.21 13.23
CA ALA A 63 -0.44 8.85 13.99
C ALA A 63 -0.89 9.13 15.45
N GLU A 64 -2.11 9.61 15.68
CA GLU A 64 -2.65 9.76 17.04
C GLU A 64 -2.91 8.40 17.71
N LEU A 65 -3.52 7.43 17.01
CA LEU A 65 -3.83 6.11 17.54
C LEU A 65 -2.58 5.29 17.90
N SER A 66 -1.55 5.30 17.06
CA SER A 66 -0.26 4.64 17.32
C SER A 66 0.50 5.27 18.48
N SER A 67 0.35 6.59 18.67
CA SER A 67 0.89 7.29 19.83
C SER A 67 0.16 6.93 21.13
N ARG A 68 -1.18 6.80 21.07
CA ARG A 68 -2.03 6.39 22.21
C ARG A 68 -1.81 4.93 22.59
N PHE A 69 -1.82 4.03 21.60
CA PHE A 69 -1.81 2.58 21.76
C PHE A 69 -0.70 1.95 20.89
N PRO A 70 0.57 1.99 21.33
CA PRO A 70 1.70 1.44 20.60
C PRO A 70 1.77 -0.09 20.74
N VAL A 71 0.85 -0.80 20.07
CA VAL A 71 0.73 -2.28 20.09
C VAL A 71 0.81 -2.85 18.68
N SER A 72 1.45 -4.00 18.52
CA SER A 72 1.71 -4.63 17.21
C SER A 72 0.51 -5.40 16.63
N ALA A 73 -0.69 -4.83 16.69
CA ALA A 73 -1.94 -5.47 16.24
C ALA A 73 -2.78 -4.60 15.28
N GLY A 74 -2.15 -3.55 14.73
CA GLY A 74 -2.68 -2.80 13.59
C GLY A 74 -4.02 -2.11 13.83
N SER A 75 -4.77 -1.96 12.74
CA SER A 75 -6.11 -1.38 12.72
C SER A 75 -7.07 -2.13 13.64
N ALA A 76 -7.06 -3.47 13.64
CA ALA A 76 -7.95 -4.30 14.48
C ALA A 76 -7.84 -3.97 15.98
N ALA A 77 -6.63 -3.67 16.47
CA ALA A 77 -6.44 -3.26 17.87
C ALA A 77 -7.13 -1.92 18.19
N TYR A 78 -7.08 -0.95 17.28
CA TYR A 78 -7.73 0.35 17.46
C TYR A 78 -9.25 0.22 17.47
N ILE A 79 -9.80 -0.62 16.60
CA ILE A 79 -11.22 -0.96 16.57
C ILE A 79 -11.65 -1.61 17.90
N TRP A 80 -10.85 -2.56 18.42
CA TRP A 80 -11.14 -3.19 19.71
C TRP A 80 -11.10 -2.17 20.86
N LYS A 81 -10.12 -1.26 20.89
CA LYS A 81 -10.04 -0.19 21.89
C LYS A 81 -11.24 0.77 21.80
N ALA A 82 -11.66 1.09 20.57
CA ALA A 82 -12.79 1.98 20.35
C ALA A 82 -14.12 1.36 20.77
N TRP A 83 -14.48 0.14 20.37
CA TRP A 83 -15.82 -0.39 20.65
C TRP A 83 -15.88 -1.42 21.79
N ARG A 84 -14.75 -1.94 22.27
CA ARG A 84 -14.67 -2.99 23.30
C ARG A 84 -15.51 -4.24 22.96
N ARG A 85 -15.70 -4.49 21.67
CA ARG A 85 -16.40 -5.65 21.11
C ARG A 85 -15.43 -6.44 20.24
N PRO A 86 -15.46 -7.79 20.27
CA PRO A 86 -14.56 -8.60 19.45
C PRO A 86 -14.95 -8.56 17.96
N TRP A 87 -16.25 -8.59 17.65
CA TRP A 87 -16.73 -8.73 16.26
C TRP A 87 -16.24 -7.64 15.28
N PRO A 88 -16.22 -6.32 15.60
CA PRO A 88 -15.79 -5.32 14.62
C PRO A 88 -14.28 -5.40 14.39
N ALA A 89 -13.50 -5.69 15.44
CA ALA A 89 -12.06 -5.86 15.33
C ALA A 89 -11.70 -7.10 14.49
N GLN A 90 -12.49 -8.16 14.61
CA GLN A 90 -12.40 -9.36 13.79
C GLN A 90 -12.70 -9.05 12.32
N VAL A 91 -13.80 -8.36 12.03
CA VAL A 91 -14.15 -7.94 10.65
C VAL A 91 -13.03 -7.12 10.04
N VAL A 92 -12.51 -6.12 10.74
CA VAL A 92 -11.40 -5.30 10.22
C VAL A 92 -10.13 -6.13 10.02
N GLY A 93 -9.79 -7.04 10.93
CA GLY A 93 -8.66 -7.95 10.74
C GLY A 93 -8.82 -8.84 9.50
N SER A 94 -10.03 -9.36 9.24
CA SER A 94 -10.32 -10.15 8.04
C SER A 94 -10.28 -9.31 6.77
N LEU A 95 -10.79 -8.08 6.79
CA LEU A 95 -10.71 -7.15 5.65
C LEU A 95 -9.25 -6.81 5.29
N VAL A 96 -8.39 -6.59 6.27
CA VAL A 96 -6.95 -6.38 6.04
C VAL A 96 -6.30 -7.63 5.45
N ALA A 97 -6.65 -8.83 5.94
CA ALA A 97 -6.15 -10.08 5.36
C ALA A 97 -6.57 -10.25 3.90
N ILE A 98 -7.83 -9.97 3.57
CA ILE A 98 -8.35 -10.01 2.19
C ILE A 98 -7.64 -8.97 1.33
N THR A 99 -7.40 -7.77 1.87
CA THR A 99 -6.64 -6.72 1.17
C THR A 99 -5.25 -7.21 0.80
N GLY A 100 -4.53 -7.87 1.71
CA GLY A 100 -3.23 -8.45 1.40
C GLY A 100 -3.28 -9.46 0.25
N ILE A 101 -4.30 -10.31 0.19
CA ILE A 101 -4.50 -11.28 -0.90
C ILE A 101 -4.71 -10.56 -2.24
N VAL A 102 -5.64 -9.59 -2.29
CA VAL A 102 -5.96 -8.87 -3.53
C VAL A 102 -4.79 -7.97 -3.95
N SER A 103 -4.09 -7.36 -3.00
CA SER A 103 -2.89 -6.58 -3.25
C SER A 103 -1.78 -7.46 -3.83
N ALA A 104 -1.48 -8.62 -3.25
CA ALA A 104 -0.49 -9.55 -3.81
C ALA A 104 -0.85 -9.97 -5.26
N ALA A 105 -2.13 -10.17 -5.56
CA ALA A 105 -2.59 -10.46 -6.91
C ALA A 105 -2.41 -9.25 -7.86
N THR A 106 -2.67 -8.04 -7.39
CA THR A 106 -2.44 -6.78 -8.12
C THR A 106 -0.96 -6.64 -8.49
N ILE A 107 -0.08 -6.88 -7.52
CA ILE A 107 1.37 -6.82 -7.66
C ILE A 107 1.87 -7.88 -8.66
N ALA A 108 1.37 -9.11 -8.54
CA ALA A 108 1.71 -10.20 -9.45
C ALA A 108 1.28 -9.91 -10.90
N ASN A 109 0.15 -9.22 -11.12
CA ASN A 109 -0.29 -8.82 -12.44
C ASN A 109 0.66 -7.75 -13.04
N GLY A 110 1.03 -6.74 -12.24
CA GLY A 110 1.99 -5.71 -12.66
C GLY A 110 3.41 -6.20 -12.93
N PHE A 111 3.80 -7.35 -12.38
CA PHE A 111 5.09 -7.98 -12.64
C PHE A 111 5.31 -8.28 -14.13
N THR A 112 4.26 -8.70 -14.84
CA THR A 112 4.41 -9.25 -16.20
C THR A 112 4.85 -8.19 -17.19
N GLY A 113 4.38 -6.95 -17.06
CA GLY A 113 4.79 -5.83 -17.89
C GLY A 113 6.29 -5.53 -17.78
N TYR A 114 6.82 -5.51 -16.55
CA TYR A 114 8.25 -5.32 -16.32
C TYR A 114 9.10 -6.52 -16.71
N LEU A 115 8.57 -7.75 -16.57
CA LEU A 115 9.27 -8.96 -16.99
C LEU A 115 9.44 -9.00 -18.51
N GLY A 116 8.41 -8.53 -19.25
CA GLY A 116 8.40 -8.42 -20.70
C GLY A 116 9.52 -7.56 -21.29
N LEU A 117 10.17 -6.71 -20.49
CA LEU A 117 11.35 -5.94 -20.90
C LEU A 117 12.59 -6.82 -21.13
N PHE A 118 12.62 -8.02 -20.54
CA PHE A 118 13.77 -8.93 -20.58
C PHE A 118 13.44 -10.24 -21.26
N ILE A 119 12.25 -10.78 -21.00
CA ILE A 119 11.82 -12.09 -21.48
C ILE A 119 10.33 -12.03 -21.80
N GLU A 120 9.96 -12.39 -23.03
CA GLU A 120 8.56 -12.53 -23.43
C GLU A 120 8.02 -13.89 -22.95
N LEU A 121 7.05 -13.86 -22.03
CA LEU A 121 6.32 -15.03 -21.55
C LEU A 121 4.81 -14.77 -21.64
N PRO A 122 3.99 -15.81 -21.89
CA PRO A 122 2.54 -15.68 -21.79
C PRO A 122 2.16 -15.17 -20.38
N HIS A 123 1.26 -14.18 -20.33
CA HIS A 123 0.86 -13.50 -19.08
C HIS A 123 0.51 -14.48 -17.95
N ALA A 124 -0.31 -15.50 -18.25
CA ALA A 124 -0.72 -16.52 -17.29
C ALA A 124 0.47 -17.35 -16.74
N LEU A 125 1.45 -17.65 -17.58
CA LEU A 125 2.63 -18.42 -17.20
C LEU A 125 3.56 -17.58 -16.30
N ALA A 126 3.78 -16.32 -16.63
CA ALA A 126 4.60 -15.40 -15.81
C ALA A 126 4.00 -15.23 -14.39
N ILE A 127 2.70 -15.00 -14.29
CA ILE A 127 1.99 -14.91 -12.99
C ILE A 127 2.11 -16.21 -12.21
N THR A 128 1.87 -17.35 -12.88
CA THR A 128 1.90 -18.67 -12.22
C THR A 128 3.27 -18.97 -11.65
N LEU A 129 4.34 -18.73 -12.42
CA LEU A 129 5.71 -18.94 -11.97
C LEU A 129 6.07 -18.01 -10.80
N LEU A 130 5.70 -16.73 -10.88
CA LEU A 130 5.96 -15.78 -9.81
C LEU A 130 5.24 -16.20 -8.53
N VAL A 131 3.91 -16.38 -8.56
CA VAL A 131 3.14 -16.68 -7.36
C VAL A 131 3.57 -18.02 -6.75
N ALA A 132 3.89 -19.03 -7.57
CA ALA A 132 4.45 -20.30 -7.10
C ALA A 132 5.79 -20.07 -6.40
N LEU A 133 6.72 -19.32 -7.00
CA LEU A 133 8.02 -19.00 -6.42
C LEU A 133 7.87 -18.26 -5.08
N LEU A 134 7.04 -17.21 -5.03
CA LEU A 134 6.82 -16.43 -3.80
C LEU A 134 6.16 -17.28 -2.71
N THR A 135 5.22 -18.16 -3.08
CA THR A 135 4.60 -19.10 -2.13
C THR A 135 5.63 -20.08 -1.58
N LEU A 136 6.54 -20.61 -2.40
CA LEU A 136 7.63 -21.49 -1.96
C LEU A 136 8.59 -20.76 -1.01
N ILE A 137 8.95 -19.52 -1.32
CA ILE A 137 9.79 -18.67 -0.45
C ILE A 137 9.09 -18.41 0.89
N ALA A 138 7.79 -18.10 0.87
CA ALA A 138 7.00 -17.88 2.08
C ALA A 138 6.91 -19.17 2.93
N LEU A 139 6.79 -20.35 2.30
CA LEU A 139 6.81 -21.64 2.99
C LEU A 139 8.15 -21.92 3.68
N TRP A 140 9.25 -21.48 3.08
CA TRP A 140 10.60 -21.60 3.65
C TRP A 140 10.76 -20.82 4.96
N GLY A 141 9.89 -19.83 5.21
CA GLY A 141 9.83 -19.12 6.48
C GLY A 141 10.82 -17.97 6.60
N ILE A 142 11.10 -17.31 5.47
CA ILE A 142 11.86 -16.06 5.50
C ILE A 142 11.06 -15.04 6.32
N ASN A 143 11.66 -14.56 7.40
CA ASN A 143 11.18 -13.39 8.13
C ASN A 143 11.79 -12.15 7.48
N GLU A 144 10.96 -11.40 6.77
CA GLU A 144 11.29 -10.04 6.33
C GLU A 144 11.56 -9.16 7.57
N SER A 145 12.73 -8.52 7.60
CA SER A 145 13.08 -7.58 8.67
C SER A 145 12.80 -6.16 8.19
N ALA A 146 12.44 -5.25 9.11
CA ALA A 146 12.24 -3.84 8.76
C ALA A 146 13.48 -3.19 8.09
N LEU A 147 14.68 -3.73 8.35
CA LEU A 147 15.92 -3.31 7.67
C LEU A 147 15.96 -3.76 6.21
N THR A 148 15.53 -4.98 5.90
CA THR A 148 15.44 -5.49 4.52
C THR A 148 14.51 -4.62 3.70
N VAL A 149 13.30 -4.35 4.22
CA VAL A 149 12.32 -3.46 3.58
C VAL A 149 12.91 -2.06 3.38
N THR A 150 13.60 -1.52 4.39
CA THR A 150 14.28 -0.20 4.30
C THR A 150 15.33 -0.17 3.18
N LEU A 151 16.14 -1.22 3.04
CA LEU A 151 17.15 -1.32 1.98
C LEU A 151 16.50 -1.38 0.59
N VAL A 152 15.45 -2.20 0.43
CA VAL A 152 14.69 -2.27 -0.83
C VAL A 152 14.05 -0.91 -1.14
N THR A 153 13.51 -0.22 -0.14
CA THR A 153 12.96 1.13 -0.29
C THR A 153 13.98 2.11 -0.86
N LEU A 154 15.23 2.06 -0.39
CA LEU A 154 16.27 2.97 -0.89
C LEU A 154 16.51 2.74 -2.38
N VAL A 155 16.44 1.49 -2.84
CA VAL A 155 16.55 1.13 -4.26
C VAL A 155 15.33 1.60 -5.05
N GLU A 156 14.11 1.42 -4.51
CA GLU A 156 12.87 1.91 -5.12
C GLU A 156 12.87 3.43 -5.27
N VAL A 157 13.16 4.16 -4.19
CA VAL A 157 13.26 5.62 -4.21
C VAL A 157 14.34 6.08 -5.20
N ALA A 158 15.50 5.42 -5.23
CA ALA A 158 16.53 5.72 -6.22
C ALA A 158 16.05 5.50 -7.66
N GLY A 159 15.26 4.44 -7.91
CA GLY A 159 14.63 4.18 -9.19
C GLY A 159 13.66 5.29 -9.61
N LEU A 160 12.81 5.77 -8.70
CA LEU A 160 11.90 6.88 -8.98
C LEU A 160 12.67 8.19 -9.22
N LEU A 161 13.70 8.49 -8.42
CA LEU A 161 14.56 9.66 -8.64
C LEU A 161 15.28 9.59 -9.99
N PHE A 162 15.71 8.40 -10.41
CA PHE A 162 16.27 8.18 -11.74
C PHE A 162 15.24 8.47 -12.83
N VAL A 163 14.00 7.96 -12.73
CA VAL A 163 12.91 8.26 -13.67
C VAL A 163 12.65 9.76 -13.75
N ILE A 164 12.61 10.44 -12.60
CA ILE A 164 12.42 11.90 -12.53
C ILE A 164 13.56 12.63 -13.27
N TYR A 165 14.81 12.23 -13.00
CA TYR A 165 15.99 12.83 -13.59
C TYR A 165 16.00 12.68 -15.13
N VAL A 166 15.83 11.47 -15.65
CA VAL A 166 15.88 11.25 -17.11
C VAL A 166 14.69 11.86 -17.83
N SER A 167 13.52 11.91 -17.19
CA SER A 167 12.30 12.46 -17.81
C SER A 167 12.27 13.99 -17.84
N HIS A 168 13.12 14.67 -17.06
CA HIS A 168 13.11 16.13 -16.94
C HIS A 168 13.37 16.83 -18.29
N ASP A 169 14.36 16.35 -19.05
CA ASP A 169 14.78 16.95 -20.32
C ASP A 169 14.14 16.29 -21.55
N ALA A 170 13.24 15.32 -21.33
CA ALA A 170 12.60 14.59 -22.42
C ALA A 170 11.63 15.49 -23.22
N PRO A 171 11.50 15.25 -24.54
CA PRO A 171 10.61 16.03 -25.40
C PRO A 171 9.16 16.05 -24.86
N PRO A 172 8.51 17.23 -24.77
CA PRO A 172 7.10 17.32 -24.37
C PRO A 172 6.15 16.63 -25.33
N ALA A 173 5.26 15.83 -24.75
CA ALA A 173 3.96 15.52 -25.35
C ALA A 173 2.92 16.60 -25.02
N ASN A 174 2.94 17.14 -23.80
CA ASN A 174 1.97 18.14 -23.31
C ASN A 174 2.67 19.33 -22.64
N ALA A 175 2.04 20.50 -22.65
CA ALA A 175 2.63 21.69 -22.01
C ALA A 175 2.39 21.70 -20.49
N TRP A 176 3.31 22.28 -19.71
CA TRP A 176 3.12 22.46 -18.26
C TRP A 176 1.85 23.23 -17.91
N ARG A 177 1.47 24.19 -18.76
CA ARG A 177 0.24 24.98 -18.61
C ARG A 177 -1.02 24.12 -18.73
N GLU A 178 -1.01 23.07 -19.55
CA GLU A 178 -2.15 22.17 -19.73
C GLU A 178 -2.25 21.20 -18.55
N ILE A 179 -1.11 20.70 -18.06
CA ILE A 179 -1.04 19.76 -16.94
C ILE A 179 -1.50 20.40 -15.63
N PHE A 180 -1.15 21.67 -15.40
CA PHE A 180 -1.53 22.42 -14.21
C PHE A 180 -2.73 23.35 -14.42
N ALA A 181 -3.45 23.20 -15.53
CA ALA A 181 -4.75 23.83 -15.69
C ALA A 181 -5.72 23.20 -14.68
N LEU A 182 -6.60 24.01 -14.08
CA LEU A 182 -7.65 23.47 -13.23
C LEU A 182 -8.55 22.54 -14.06
N PRO A 183 -8.84 21.32 -13.57
CA PRO A 183 -9.69 20.38 -14.29
C PRO A 183 -11.05 21.00 -14.62
N GLU A 184 -11.45 20.90 -15.88
CA GLU A 184 -12.79 21.27 -16.32
C GLU A 184 -13.84 20.38 -15.63
N TRP A 185 -15.09 20.86 -15.54
CA TRP A 185 -16.19 20.13 -14.89
C TRP A 185 -16.43 18.74 -15.50
N ASN A 186 -16.19 18.58 -16.81
CA ASN A 186 -16.27 17.31 -17.53
C ASN A 186 -15.18 16.29 -17.14
N ALA A 187 -14.03 16.75 -16.61
CA ALA A 187 -12.89 15.93 -16.22
C ALA A 187 -12.97 15.46 -14.76
N LEU A 188 -13.87 16.04 -13.95
CA LEU A 188 -14.04 15.68 -12.55
C LEU A 188 -14.39 14.19 -12.31
N PRO A 189 -15.27 13.54 -13.09
CA PRO A 189 -15.53 12.11 -12.91
C PRO A 189 -14.26 11.27 -13.12
N GLY A 190 -13.47 11.58 -14.16
CA GLY A 190 -12.21 10.89 -14.44
C GLY A 190 -11.16 11.12 -13.34
N LEU A 191 -11.05 12.34 -12.83
CA LEU A 191 -10.22 12.68 -11.68
C LEU A 191 -10.60 11.84 -10.45
N LEU A 192 -11.89 11.70 -10.15
CA LEU A 192 -12.36 10.94 -8.98
C LEU A 192 -12.12 9.43 -9.14
N VAL A 193 -12.39 8.87 -10.32
CA VAL A 193 -12.09 7.45 -10.63
C VAL A 193 -10.58 7.21 -10.53
N GLY A 194 -9.77 8.10 -11.11
CA GLY A 194 -8.32 8.04 -11.04
C GLY A 194 -7.82 8.16 -9.59
N SER A 195 -8.40 9.05 -8.79
CA SER A 195 -8.03 9.20 -7.37
C SER A 195 -8.35 7.95 -6.56
N PHE A 196 -9.48 7.29 -6.86
CA PHE A 196 -9.85 6.02 -6.26
C PHE A 196 -8.87 4.90 -6.61
N LEU A 197 -8.40 4.83 -7.86
CA LEU A 197 -7.33 3.90 -8.27
C LEU A 197 -5.99 4.25 -7.63
N ALA A 198 -5.61 5.53 -7.65
CA ALA A 198 -4.35 6.04 -7.09
C ALA A 198 -4.27 5.86 -5.58
N PHE A 199 -5.42 5.77 -4.89
CA PHE A 199 -5.49 5.48 -3.47
C PHE A 199 -4.77 4.18 -3.10
N TYR A 200 -4.77 3.18 -4.00
CA TYR A 200 -3.98 1.96 -3.83
C TYR A 200 -2.50 2.25 -3.53
N ALA A 201 -1.90 3.22 -4.23
CA ALA A 201 -0.49 3.55 -4.07
C ALA A 201 -0.19 4.21 -2.72
N PHE A 202 -1.20 4.62 -1.95
CA PHE A 202 -1.05 5.20 -0.61
C PHE A 202 -1.30 4.20 0.53
N ILE A 203 -1.69 2.97 0.20
CA ILE A 203 -1.82 1.86 1.16
C ILE A 203 -0.42 1.44 1.59
N GLY A 204 -0.16 1.38 2.90
CA GLY A 204 1.11 0.89 3.45
C GLY A 204 1.55 1.60 4.74
N PHE A 205 1.15 2.86 4.96
CA PHE A 205 1.51 3.56 6.20
C PHE A 205 0.89 2.90 7.46
N GLU A 206 -0.23 2.20 7.29
CA GLU A 206 -0.89 1.41 8.32
C GLU A 206 -0.09 0.17 8.71
N ASP A 207 0.78 -0.35 7.86
CA ASP A 207 1.64 -1.49 8.20
C ASP A 207 2.74 -1.09 9.18
N MET A 208 3.14 0.19 9.17
CA MET A 208 4.12 0.74 10.11
C MET A 208 3.71 0.49 11.57
N VAL A 209 2.41 0.52 11.88
CA VAL A 209 1.94 0.34 13.26
C VAL A 209 2.05 -1.11 13.74
N ASN A 210 2.20 -2.08 12.84
CA ASN A 210 2.46 -3.48 13.20
C ASN A 210 3.89 -3.69 13.72
N THR A 211 4.79 -2.73 13.50
CA THR A 211 6.17 -2.76 14.03
C THR A 211 6.33 -1.98 15.33
N ALA A 212 5.23 -1.52 15.94
CA ALA A 212 5.27 -0.59 17.07
C ALA A 212 6.11 -1.08 18.26
N GLU A 213 6.10 -2.38 18.54
CA GLU A 213 6.87 -2.98 19.63
C GLU A 213 8.38 -3.05 19.35
N GLU A 214 8.80 -2.94 18.08
CA GLU A 214 10.21 -2.93 17.65
C GLU A 214 10.80 -1.52 17.58
N VAL A 215 9.96 -0.48 17.68
CA VAL A 215 10.39 0.93 17.63
C VAL A 215 10.95 1.38 18.98
N LYS A 216 12.09 2.09 18.96
CA LYS A 216 12.74 2.62 20.19
C LYS A 216 11.83 3.52 21.02
N ASN A 217 11.14 4.45 20.36
CA ASN A 217 10.25 5.44 20.97
C ASN A 217 8.91 5.51 20.20
N PRO A 218 8.04 4.48 20.28
CA PRO A 218 6.89 4.36 19.38
C PRO A 218 5.93 5.55 19.51
N ARG A 219 5.71 6.07 20.74
CA ARG A 219 4.81 7.22 20.97
C ARG A 219 5.20 8.50 20.22
N LYS A 220 6.49 8.71 19.94
CA LYS A 220 7.01 9.91 19.26
C LYS A 220 7.49 9.63 17.83
N SER A 221 8.09 8.47 17.60
CA SER A 221 8.69 8.13 16.32
C SER A 221 7.67 7.64 15.30
N LEU A 222 6.70 6.80 15.67
CA LEU A 222 5.68 6.32 14.72
C LEU A 222 4.84 7.45 14.12
N PRO A 223 4.31 8.40 14.91
CA PRO A 223 3.49 9.48 14.35
C PRO A 223 4.26 10.34 13.34
N ARG A 224 5.54 10.63 13.65
CA ARG A 224 6.42 11.39 12.76
C ARG A 224 6.77 10.61 11.50
N ALA A 225 7.06 9.32 11.65
CA ALA A 225 7.40 8.46 10.53
C ALA A 225 6.23 8.30 9.55
N ILE A 226 5.00 8.13 10.04
CA ILE A 226 3.78 8.08 9.22
C ILE A 226 3.62 9.38 8.42
N LEU A 227 3.84 10.54 9.04
CA LEU A 227 3.74 11.83 8.36
C LEU A 227 4.86 12.05 7.34
N ILE A 228 6.09 11.65 7.66
CA ILE A 228 7.21 11.72 6.71
C ILE A 228 6.89 10.82 5.51
N ALA A 229 6.45 9.58 5.74
CA ALA A 229 6.13 8.63 4.70
C ALA A 229 5.03 9.16 3.76
N ILE A 230 3.90 9.61 4.31
CA ILE A 230 2.80 10.11 3.47
C ILE A 230 3.20 11.36 2.68
N THR A 231 3.95 12.28 3.30
CA THR A 231 4.35 13.54 2.65
C THR A 231 5.36 13.28 1.54
N VAL A 232 6.41 12.50 1.81
CA VAL A 232 7.45 12.18 0.83
C VAL A 232 6.86 11.41 -0.34
N SER A 233 6.03 10.38 -0.07
CA SER A 233 5.41 9.60 -1.14
C SER A 233 4.44 10.45 -1.97
N THR A 234 3.65 11.34 -1.35
CA THR A 234 2.76 12.25 -2.11
C THR A 234 3.55 13.14 -3.07
N VAL A 235 4.64 13.75 -2.59
CA VAL A 235 5.49 14.62 -3.42
C VAL A 235 6.14 13.83 -4.55
N LEU A 236 6.69 12.65 -4.27
CA LEU A 236 7.29 11.78 -5.29
C LEU A 236 6.26 11.37 -6.34
N TYR A 237 5.09 10.89 -5.92
CA TYR A 237 4.04 10.46 -6.85
C TYR A 237 3.52 11.58 -7.71
N MET A 238 3.26 12.77 -7.14
CA MET A 238 2.85 13.93 -7.92
C MET A 238 3.90 14.33 -8.95
N THR A 239 5.18 14.27 -8.58
CA THR A 239 6.28 14.61 -9.49
C THR A 239 6.37 13.61 -10.64
N VAL A 240 6.34 12.31 -10.34
CA VAL A 240 6.37 11.24 -11.35
C VAL A 240 5.12 11.30 -12.23
N ALA A 241 3.94 11.51 -11.66
CA ALA A 241 2.68 11.68 -12.37
C ALA A 241 2.71 12.86 -13.34
N ALA A 242 3.21 14.02 -12.90
CA ALA A 242 3.31 15.21 -13.73
C ALA A 242 4.29 14.99 -14.89
N LEU A 243 5.43 14.34 -14.63
CA LEU A 243 6.38 13.99 -15.68
C LEU A 243 5.80 12.95 -16.64
N ALA A 244 5.06 11.94 -16.15
CA ALA A 244 4.45 10.91 -16.99
C ALA A 244 3.55 11.51 -18.08
N VAL A 245 2.61 12.37 -17.70
CA VAL A 245 1.74 13.06 -18.68
C VAL A 245 2.47 14.16 -19.45
N ARG A 246 3.60 14.67 -18.96
CA ARG A 246 4.42 15.64 -19.69
C ARG A 246 5.14 15.00 -20.88
N ILE A 247 5.64 13.79 -20.73
CA ILE A 247 6.50 13.16 -21.74
C ILE A 247 5.78 12.11 -22.59
N LEU A 248 4.67 11.54 -22.10
CA LEU A 248 3.86 10.56 -22.82
C LEU A 248 2.43 11.09 -23.06
N PRO A 249 1.87 10.88 -24.26
CA PRO A 249 0.44 11.01 -24.50
C PRO A 249 -0.34 10.08 -23.55
N VAL A 250 -1.46 10.58 -23.01
CA VAL A 250 -2.32 9.84 -22.07
C VAL A 250 -2.74 8.46 -22.61
N THR A 251 -3.02 8.38 -23.91
CA THR A 251 -3.42 7.13 -24.57
C THR A 251 -2.31 6.08 -24.55
N GLN A 252 -1.06 6.49 -24.76
CA GLN A 252 0.11 5.60 -24.68
C GLN A 252 0.39 5.21 -23.23
N LEU A 253 0.23 6.14 -22.30
CA LEU A 253 0.43 5.88 -20.87
C LEU A 253 -0.54 4.80 -20.35
N GLY A 254 -1.81 4.88 -20.76
CA GLY A 254 -2.84 3.91 -20.36
C GLY A 254 -2.75 2.54 -21.05
N GLN A 255 -1.98 2.42 -22.12
CA GLN A 255 -1.76 1.15 -22.84
C GLN A 255 -0.46 0.44 -22.43
N SER A 256 0.36 1.09 -21.60
CA SER A 256 1.65 0.54 -21.19
C SER A 256 1.50 -0.40 -19.99
N ASP A 257 1.96 -1.64 -20.15
CA ASP A 257 2.08 -2.60 -19.06
C ASP A 257 3.25 -2.27 -18.10
N ALA A 258 4.19 -1.41 -18.53
CA ALA A 258 5.32 -0.95 -17.73
C ALA A 258 5.53 0.57 -17.88
N PRO A 259 4.62 1.41 -17.33
CA PRO A 259 4.59 2.85 -17.62
C PRO A 259 5.89 3.60 -17.30
N LEU A 260 6.54 3.28 -16.18
CA LEU A 260 7.81 3.94 -15.82
C LEU A 260 8.95 3.54 -16.75
N ALA A 261 8.93 2.32 -17.29
CA ALA A 261 9.87 1.92 -18.33
C ALA A 261 9.60 2.66 -19.64
N SER A 262 8.33 2.83 -20.02
CA SER A 262 7.95 3.65 -21.18
C SER A 262 8.44 5.09 -21.06
N MET A 263 8.35 5.68 -19.86
CA MET A 263 8.90 7.02 -19.59
C MET A 263 10.40 7.10 -19.85
N VAL A 264 11.17 6.13 -19.33
CA VAL A 264 12.63 6.07 -19.51
C VAL A 264 13.00 5.86 -20.99
N THR A 265 12.28 4.99 -21.70
CA THR A 265 12.46 4.78 -23.15
C THR A 265 12.15 6.04 -23.95
N GLN A 266 11.07 6.75 -23.61
CA GLN A 266 10.69 8.00 -24.25
C GLN A 266 11.72 9.12 -24.02
N ALA A 267 12.43 9.09 -22.89
CA ALA A 267 13.56 9.95 -22.60
C ALA A 267 14.85 9.57 -23.34
N GLY A 268 14.87 8.46 -24.10
CA GLY A 268 16.03 7.98 -24.86
C GLY A 268 17.01 7.13 -24.06
N TYR A 269 16.64 6.66 -22.88
CA TYR A 269 17.48 5.80 -22.03
C TYR A 269 16.99 4.35 -22.05
N SER A 270 17.88 3.41 -21.71
CA SER A 270 17.48 2.00 -21.60
C SER A 270 16.56 1.78 -20.39
N PRO A 271 15.40 1.12 -20.57
CA PRO A 271 14.48 0.82 -19.47
C PRO A 271 14.96 -0.33 -18.57
N ALA A 272 16.07 -1.01 -18.91
CA ALA A 272 16.53 -2.19 -18.17
C ALA A 272 16.79 -1.90 -16.69
N PHE A 273 17.38 -0.74 -16.37
CA PHE A 273 17.67 -0.39 -14.99
C PHE A 273 16.40 -0.24 -14.13
N ILE A 274 15.40 0.51 -14.64
CA ILE A 274 14.13 0.66 -13.93
C ILE A 274 13.33 -0.64 -13.93
N GLY A 275 13.45 -1.47 -14.98
CA GLY A 275 12.85 -2.79 -15.06
C GLY A 275 13.32 -3.70 -13.93
N VAL A 276 14.64 -3.80 -13.71
CA VAL A 276 15.20 -4.61 -12.61
C VAL A 276 14.70 -4.12 -11.25
N ILE A 277 14.74 -2.80 -10.99
CA ILE A 277 14.25 -2.22 -9.74
C ILE A 277 12.77 -2.59 -9.51
N SER A 278 11.95 -2.47 -10.55
CA SER A 278 10.52 -2.76 -10.50
C SER A 278 10.25 -4.23 -10.20
N LEU A 279 11.01 -5.16 -10.82
CA LEU A 279 10.89 -6.60 -10.55
C LEU A 279 11.23 -6.92 -9.09
N PHE A 280 12.29 -6.33 -8.54
CA PHE A 280 12.65 -6.49 -7.13
C PHE A 280 11.59 -5.92 -6.18
N ALA A 281 11.08 -4.72 -6.47
CA ALA A 281 10.01 -4.07 -5.70
C ALA A 281 8.75 -4.92 -5.64
N VAL A 282 8.33 -5.46 -6.79
CA VAL A 282 7.15 -6.30 -6.96
C VAL A 282 7.31 -7.65 -6.23
N VAL A 283 8.47 -8.31 -6.35
CA VAL A 283 8.78 -9.55 -5.62
C VAL A 283 8.68 -9.33 -4.11
N ASN A 284 9.33 -8.28 -3.61
CA ASN A 284 9.29 -7.94 -2.18
C ASN A 284 7.87 -7.61 -1.72
N GLY A 285 7.17 -6.71 -2.41
CA GLY A 285 5.81 -6.29 -2.06
C GLY A 285 4.81 -7.46 -2.02
N ALA A 286 4.81 -8.34 -3.03
CA ALA A 286 3.93 -9.50 -3.05
C ALA A 286 4.30 -10.53 -1.98
N LEU A 287 5.59 -10.76 -1.72
CA LEU A 287 6.03 -11.69 -0.68
C LEU A 287 5.58 -11.25 0.72
N VAL A 288 5.71 -9.96 1.04
CA VAL A 288 5.24 -9.41 2.32
C VAL A 288 3.75 -9.67 2.50
N GLN A 289 2.94 -9.45 1.46
CA GLN A 289 1.50 -9.64 1.51
C GLN A 289 1.10 -11.12 1.67
N ILE A 290 1.79 -12.05 0.99
CA ILE A 290 1.58 -13.50 1.16
C ILE A 290 1.85 -13.91 2.61
N ILE A 291 2.98 -13.46 3.18
CA ILE A 291 3.37 -13.78 4.56
C ILE A 291 2.35 -13.20 5.55
N MET A 292 1.98 -11.93 5.38
CA MET A 292 1.00 -11.24 6.23
C MET A 292 -0.34 -11.97 6.22
N ALA A 293 -0.92 -12.22 5.04
CA ALA A 293 -2.22 -12.87 4.91
C ALA A 293 -2.21 -14.30 5.49
N SER A 294 -1.13 -15.05 5.28
CA SER A 294 -0.95 -16.39 5.86
C SER A 294 -0.93 -16.37 7.40
N ARG A 295 -0.22 -15.40 7.99
CA ARG A 295 -0.14 -15.24 9.46
C ARG A 295 -1.46 -14.78 10.06
N LEU A 296 -2.17 -13.88 9.39
CA LEU A 296 -3.49 -13.45 9.82
C LEU A 296 -4.48 -14.64 9.80
N LEU A 297 -4.47 -15.45 8.74
CA LEU A 297 -5.31 -16.65 8.65
C LEU A 297 -4.98 -17.67 9.75
N TYR A 298 -3.69 -17.90 10.02
CA TYR A 298 -3.24 -18.70 11.16
C TYR A 298 -3.75 -18.14 12.50
N GLY A 299 -3.58 -16.84 12.75
CA GLY A 299 -4.03 -16.18 13.97
C GLY A 299 -5.55 -16.24 14.18
N MET A 300 -6.32 -16.18 13.09
CA MET A 300 -7.78 -16.40 13.11
C MET A 300 -8.12 -17.85 13.45
N ALA A 301 -7.40 -18.83 12.90
CA ALA A 301 -7.62 -20.24 13.18
C ALA A 301 -7.32 -20.61 14.64
N VAL A 302 -6.26 -20.04 15.22
CA VAL A 302 -5.94 -20.19 16.65
C VAL A 302 -7.05 -19.65 17.56
N LYS A 303 -7.78 -18.63 17.10
CA LYS A 303 -8.92 -18.03 17.83
C LYS A 303 -10.28 -18.66 17.48
N ASN A 304 -10.29 -19.83 16.84
CA ASN A 304 -11.51 -20.54 16.39
C ASN A 304 -12.40 -19.73 15.42
N MET A 305 -11.81 -18.79 14.67
CA MET A 305 -12.54 -18.00 13.67
C MET A 305 -12.37 -18.51 12.24
N ALA A 306 -11.41 -19.42 12.03
CA ALA A 306 -11.18 -20.11 10.77
C ALA A 306 -10.99 -21.62 11.06
N PRO A 307 -11.13 -22.50 10.05
CA PRO A 307 -10.96 -23.93 10.24
C PRO A 307 -9.66 -24.28 10.96
N ALA A 308 -9.73 -25.13 11.98
CA ALA A 308 -8.60 -25.50 12.85
C ALA A 308 -7.40 -26.09 12.08
N ILE A 309 -7.63 -26.56 10.85
CA ILE A 309 -6.61 -27.04 9.93
C ILE A 309 -5.52 -25.98 9.67
N PHE A 310 -5.90 -24.69 9.63
CA PHE A 310 -4.96 -23.58 9.39
C PHE A 310 -4.17 -23.17 10.64
N ALA A 311 -4.50 -23.69 11.82
CA ALA A 311 -3.76 -23.44 13.06
C ALA A 311 -2.52 -24.36 13.21
N ARG A 312 -2.22 -25.21 12.22
CA ARG A 312 -1.06 -26.12 12.24
C ARG A 312 0.19 -25.41 11.72
N LEU A 313 1.27 -25.42 12.51
CA LEU A 313 2.58 -24.91 12.13
C LEU A 313 3.52 -26.06 11.74
N ASN A 314 4.43 -25.81 10.80
CA ASN A 314 5.56 -26.68 10.55
C ASN A 314 6.58 -26.59 11.70
N ALA A 315 7.05 -27.74 12.19
CA ALA A 315 8.04 -27.80 13.26
C ALA A 315 9.40 -27.17 12.90
N ARG A 316 9.81 -27.22 11.62
CA ARG A 316 11.13 -26.70 11.19
C ARG A 316 11.12 -25.21 10.86
N THR A 317 10.20 -24.79 9.99
CA THR A 317 10.12 -23.40 9.51
C THR A 317 9.25 -22.50 10.37
N ARG A 318 8.46 -23.07 11.30
CA ARG A 318 7.46 -22.34 12.11
C ARG A 318 6.45 -21.55 11.26
N THR A 319 6.21 -22.01 10.02
CA THR A 319 5.25 -21.41 9.09
C THR A 319 3.94 -22.21 9.01
N PRO A 320 2.78 -21.55 8.81
CA PRO A 320 1.50 -22.22 8.65
C PRO A 320 1.31 -22.70 7.20
N ILE A 321 1.87 -23.87 6.87
CA ILE A 321 1.94 -24.39 5.48
C ILE A 321 0.58 -24.34 4.76
N LEU A 322 -0.47 -24.89 5.37
CA LEU A 322 -1.79 -24.99 4.73
C LEU A 322 -2.43 -23.62 4.52
N ALA A 323 -2.20 -22.68 5.42
CA ALA A 323 -2.65 -21.30 5.25
C ALA A 323 -1.91 -20.65 4.08
N THR A 324 -0.58 -20.80 4.01
CA THR A 324 0.24 -20.24 2.92
C THR A 324 -0.10 -20.83 1.56
N LEU A 325 -0.35 -22.15 1.47
CA LEU A 325 -0.79 -22.78 0.23
C LEU A 325 -2.17 -22.29 -0.23
N LEU A 326 -3.12 -22.17 0.70
CA LEU A 326 -4.44 -21.63 0.37
C LEU A 326 -4.34 -20.18 -0.11
N ILE A 327 -3.59 -19.34 0.62
CA ILE A 327 -3.38 -17.94 0.27
C ILE A 327 -2.73 -17.81 -1.11
N GLY A 328 -1.66 -18.58 -1.38
CA GLY A 328 -1.02 -18.62 -2.69
C GLY A 328 -1.97 -19.04 -3.80
N ALA A 329 -2.82 -20.04 -3.57
CA ALA A 329 -3.83 -20.49 -4.54
C ALA A 329 -4.90 -19.41 -4.82
N VAL A 330 -5.39 -18.72 -3.79
CA VAL A 330 -6.38 -17.64 -3.95
C VAL A 330 -5.76 -16.43 -4.68
N ILE A 331 -4.53 -16.06 -4.33
CA ILE A 331 -3.78 -15.01 -5.03
C ILE A 331 -3.61 -15.36 -6.50
N LEU A 332 -3.21 -16.60 -6.80
CA LEU A 332 -3.06 -17.07 -8.18
C LEU A 332 -4.39 -16.99 -8.94
N ALA A 333 -5.48 -17.47 -8.36
CA ALA A 333 -6.80 -17.41 -8.98
C ALA A 333 -7.22 -15.96 -9.28
N PHE A 334 -7.05 -15.04 -8.33
CA PHE A 334 -7.38 -13.62 -8.52
C PHE A 334 -6.47 -12.95 -9.56
N ALA A 335 -5.17 -13.21 -9.53
CA ALA A 335 -4.22 -12.62 -10.47
C ALA A 335 -4.47 -13.07 -11.92
N LEU A 336 -4.95 -14.31 -12.12
CA LEU A 336 -5.27 -14.86 -13.45
C LEU A 336 -6.65 -14.47 -13.97
N TRP A 337 -7.64 -14.26 -13.09
CA TRP A 337 -9.03 -14.02 -13.52
C TRP A 337 -9.45 -12.55 -13.53
N LEU A 338 -8.79 -11.70 -12.74
CA LEU A 338 -9.17 -10.30 -12.60
C LEU A 338 -8.12 -9.39 -13.24
N PRO A 339 -8.55 -8.35 -13.98
CA PRO A 339 -7.61 -7.37 -14.54
C PRO A 339 -7.03 -6.50 -13.42
N LEU A 340 -5.84 -5.95 -13.69
CA LEU A 340 -5.07 -5.12 -12.77
C LEU A 340 -5.92 -4.00 -12.15
N ALA A 341 -6.62 -3.23 -12.97
CA ALA A 341 -7.51 -2.16 -12.50
C ALA A 341 -8.56 -2.66 -11.50
N THR A 342 -9.21 -3.81 -11.77
CA THR A 342 -10.23 -4.36 -10.88
C THR A 342 -9.64 -4.80 -9.54
N LEU A 343 -8.46 -5.40 -9.54
CA LEU A 343 -7.77 -5.78 -8.30
C LEU A 343 -7.41 -4.53 -7.47
N ALA A 344 -6.93 -3.47 -8.12
CA ALA A 344 -6.65 -2.20 -7.46
C ALA A 344 -7.91 -1.53 -6.90
N LYS A 345 -9.04 -1.57 -7.65
CA LYS A 345 -10.35 -1.07 -7.19
C LYS A 345 -10.84 -1.81 -5.96
N ILE A 346 -10.79 -3.15 -5.96
CA ILE A 346 -11.21 -3.97 -4.82
C ILE A 346 -10.36 -3.66 -3.59
N THR A 347 -9.04 -3.61 -3.75
CA THR A 347 -8.11 -3.29 -2.66
C THR A 347 -8.40 -1.91 -2.08
N SER A 348 -8.55 -0.89 -2.94
CA SER A 348 -8.85 0.48 -2.52
C SER A 348 -10.18 0.59 -1.82
N PHE A 349 -11.22 -0.10 -2.31
CA PHE A 349 -12.54 -0.14 -1.68
C PHE A 349 -12.48 -0.70 -0.25
N ILE A 350 -11.83 -1.86 -0.08
CA ILE A 350 -11.72 -2.51 1.23
C ILE A 350 -10.93 -1.61 2.19
N MET A 351 -9.84 -0.99 1.74
CA MET A 351 -9.03 -0.12 2.59
C MET A 351 -9.71 1.19 2.94
N LEU A 352 -10.48 1.79 2.03
CA LEU A 352 -11.31 2.95 2.35
C LEU A 352 -12.37 2.62 3.41
N LEU A 353 -12.95 1.41 3.36
CA LEU A 353 -13.86 0.93 4.40
C LEU A 353 -13.14 0.76 5.74
N VAL A 354 -11.95 0.14 5.74
CA VAL A 354 -11.12 0.00 6.96
C VAL A 354 -10.77 1.38 7.52
N PHE A 355 -10.42 2.34 6.67
CA PHE A 355 -10.07 3.70 7.07
C PHE A 355 -11.26 4.48 7.61
N CYS A 356 -12.46 4.32 7.04
CA CYS A 356 -13.69 4.82 7.64
C CYS A 356 -13.84 4.29 9.08
N LEU A 357 -13.67 2.99 9.28
CA LEU A 357 -13.78 2.37 10.61
C LEU A 357 -12.69 2.86 11.58
N VAL A 358 -11.45 3.07 11.13
CA VAL A 358 -10.37 3.60 11.98
C VAL A 358 -10.62 5.07 12.35
N ASN A 359 -11.09 5.90 11.43
CA ASN A 359 -11.45 7.29 11.73
C ASN A 359 -12.63 7.34 12.73
N ALA A 360 -13.65 6.51 12.54
CA ALA A 360 -14.76 6.36 13.49
C ALA A 360 -14.29 5.84 14.86
N ALA A 361 -13.29 4.96 14.88
CA ALA A 361 -12.68 4.45 16.10
C ALA A 361 -12.02 5.59 16.90
N LEU A 362 -11.24 6.44 16.24
CA LEU A 362 -10.60 7.58 16.88
C LEU A 362 -11.63 8.59 17.42
N LEU A 363 -12.69 8.89 16.65
CA LEU A 363 -13.78 9.75 17.12
C LEU A 363 -14.46 9.19 18.38
N THR A 364 -14.72 7.88 18.39
CA THR A 364 -15.32 7.19 19.55
C THR A 364 -14.42 7.30 20.79
N ILE A 365 -13.11 7.14 20.62
CA ILE A 365 -12.14 7.26 21.71
C ILE A 365 -12.07 8.69 22.25
N LYS A 366 -12.09 9.69 21.37
CA LYS A 366 -12.07 11.11 21.75
C LYS A 366 -13.35 11.54 22.47
N ASN A 367 -14.50 11.03 22.05
CA ASN A 367 -15.78 11.31 22.69
C ASN A 367 -15.87 10.77 24.12
N ARG A 368 -15.12 9.73 24.48
CA ARG A 368 -15.04 9.22 25.86
C ARG A 368 -14.28 10.13 26.82
N ARG A 369 -13.61 11.19 26.33
CA ARG A 369 -12.79 12.11 27.12
C ARG A 369 -11.75 11.42 28.01
N GLU A 370 -11.28 10.23 27.61
CA GLU A 370 -10.16 9.55 28.27
C GLU A 370 -8.90 10.43 28.09
N LYS A 371 -8.33 10.90 29.20
CA LYS A 371 -7.12 11.73 29.15
C LYS A 371 -5.99 10.91 28.53
N PRO A 372 -5.38 11.37 27.42
CA PRO A 372 -4.22 10.69 26.86
C PRO A 372 -3.07 10.71 27.87
N GLU A 373 -2.24 9.68 27.85
CA GLU A 373 -0.99 9.68 28.62
C GLU A 373 -0.08 10.85 28.18
N ASN A 374 0.83 11.24 29.07
CA ASN A 374 1.85 12.24 28.76
C ASN A 374 2.66 11.81 27.52
N ALA A 375 2.94 12.78 26.63
CA ALA A 375 3.68 12.61 25.35
C ALA A 375 2.91 12.02 24.16
N VAL A 376 1.58 11.93 24.21
CA VAL A 376 0.74 11.58 23.04
C VAL A 376 0.48 12.79 22.15
N ILE A 377 0.64 12.64 20.84
CA ILE A 377 0.24 13.67 19.86
C ILE A 377 -1.27 13.58 19.65
N CYS A 378 -1.99 14.66 19.94
CA CYS A 378 -3.43 14.75 19.74
C CYS A 378 -3.73 15.73 18.62
N TYR A 379 -4.47 15.27 17.62
CA TYR A 379 -4.94 16.13 16.54
C TYR A 379 -6.33 16.70 16.89
N PRO A 380 -6.79 17.77 16.24
CA PRO A 380 -8.19 18.20 16.35
C PRO A 380 -9.20 17.13 15.94
N ALA A 381 -10.45 17.22 16.43
CA ALA A 381 -11.50 16.25 16.10
C ALA A 381 -11.98 16.35 14.64
N TRP A 382 -11.78 17.49 13.97
CA TRP A 382 -12.17 17.66 12.56
C TRP A 382 -11.33 16.78 11.61
N ILE A 383 -10.11 16.39 11.98
CA ILE A 383 -9.26 15.53 11.14
C ILE A 383 -9.87 14.14 10.91
N PRO A 384 -10.21 13.35 11.95
CA PRO A 384 -10.88 12.07 11.72
C PRO A 384 -12.30 12.22 11.14
N VAL A 385 -12.99 13.35 11.34
CA VAL A 385 -14.26 13.62 10.65
C VAL A 385 -14.03 13.77 9.15
N LEU A 386 -13.06 14.60 8.73
CA LEU A 386 -12.73 14.75 7.32
C LEU A 386 -12.24 13.45 6.72
N GLY A 387 -11.38 12.69 7.42
CA GLY A 387 -10.93 11.38 6.97
C GLY A 387 -12.08 10.40 6.74
N PHE A 388 -13.04 10.34 7.69
CA PHE A 388 -14.24 9.52 7.53
C PHE A 388 -15.08 9.95 6.32
N LEU A 389 -15.40 11.25 6.22
CA LEU A 389 -16.25 11.78 5.17
C LEU A 389 -15.60 11.66 3.78
N SER A 390 -14.29 11.91 3.68
CA SER A 390 -13.57 11.83 2.42
C SER A 390 -13.43 10.39 1.93
N CYS A 391 -13.13 9.44 2.83
CA CYS A 391 -13.09 8.03 2.47
C CYS A 391 -14.47 7.52 2.05
N LEU A 392 -15.52 7.89 2.79
CA LEU A 392 -16.89 7.52 2.48
C LEU A 392 -17.36 8.12 1.15
N ALA A 393 -17.06 9.39 0.89
CA ALA A 393 -17.42 10.06 -0.35
C ALA A 393 -16.76 9.40 -1.57
N LEU A 394 -15.47 9.10 -1.49
CA LEU A 394 -14.75 8.43 -2.58
C LEU A 394 -15.28 7.01 -2.81
N MET A 395 -15.61 6.28 -1.74
CA MET A 395 -16.19 4.94 -1.80
C MET A 395 -17.60 4.94 -2.43
N ILE A 396 -18.47 5.88 -2.04
CA ILE A 396 -19.81 6.02 -2.62
C ILE A 396 -19.72 6.36 -4.10
N PHE A 397 -18.83 7.30 -4.46
CA PHE A 397 -18.60 7.66 -5.85
C PHE A 397 -18.17 6.45 -6.67
N ALA A 398 -17.21 5.67 -6.17
CA ALA A 398 -16.70 4.48 -6.87
C ALA A 398 -17.74 3.37 -7.07
N VAL A 399 -18.82 3.34 -6.28
CA VAL A 399 -19.94 2.40 -6.45
C VAL A 399 -20.99 2.95 -7.44
N ALA A 400 -21.11 4.28 -7.53
CA ALA A 400 -22.08 4.95 -8.38
C ALA A 400 -21.60 5.12 -9.84
N SER A 401 -20.29 5.15 -10.05
CA SER A 401 -19.61 5.19 -11.37
C SER A 401 -19.40 3.80 -11.94
#